data_AF-A0A0E3WU69-F1
#
_entry.id   AF-A0A0E3WU69-F1
#
_cell.length_a   1.000
_cell.length_b   1.000
_cell.length_c   1.000
_cell.angle_alpha   90.00
_cell.angle_beta   90.00
_cell.angle_gamma   90.00
#
_symmetry.space_group_name_H-M   'P 1'
#
loop_
_entity.id
_entity.type
_entity.pdbx_description
1 polymer ?
#
loop_
_entity_poly.entity_id
_entity_poly.type
_entity_poly.pdbx_seq_one_letter_code
_entity_poly.pdbx_strand_id
1 'polypeptide(L)'
;MPFETYLIKVTENATVFQIQGILKVILGIGGRIEMVAGRTIIASLDSSYAELVRKTEGVALAGGISFRGRKIPRIVKKASEEKQAES
;
A
#
# COMPACT_ATOMS: atom_id res chain seq x y z
N MET A 1 14.53 14.31 2.24
CA MET A 1 14.72 12.87 1.96
C MET A 1 13.41 12.33 1.40
N PRO A 2 13.41 11.53 0.31
CA PRO A 2 12.17 11.15 -0.36
C PRO A 2 11.49 10.02 0.43
N PHE A 3 10.29 10.33 0.91
CA PHE A 3 9.40 9.35 1.54
C PHE A 3 8.60 8.67 0.43
N GLU A 4 8.80 7.37 0.25
CA GLU A 4 8.19 6.60 -0.84
C GLU A 4 7.36 5.47 -0.27
N THR A 5 6.33 5.07 -1.00
CA THR A 5 5.51 3.91 -0.65
C THR A 5 6.15 2.64 -1.22
N TYR A 6 6.33 1.64 -0.37
CA TYR A 6 6.90 0.35 -0.71
C TYR A 6 5.86 -0.75 -0.59
N LEU A 7 5.89 -1.68 -1.54
CA LEU A 7 5.25 -2.97 -1.43
C LEU A 7 6.29 -3.98 -0.96
N ILE A 8 6.03 -4.59 0.19
CA ILE A 8 6.89 -5.55 0.85
C ILE A 8 6.17 -6.90 0.85
N LYS A 9 6.70 -7.85 0.07
CA LYS A 9 6.21 -9.21 0.01
C LYS A 9 6.98 -10.06 1.01
N VAL A 10 6.25 -10.73 1.88
CA VAL A 10 6.78 -11.66 2.89
C VAL A 10 6.93 -13.04 2.26
N THR A 11 7.94 -13.80 2.66
CA THR A 11 8.14 -15.19 2.21
C THR A 11 6.96 -16.08 2.60
N GLU A 12 6.68 -17.11 1.80
CA GLU A 12 5.52 -17.98 2.04
C GLU A 12 5.63 -18.77 3.34
N ASN A 13 6.85 -19.12 3.75
CA ASN A 13 7.12 -19.87 4.96
C ASN A 13 7.42 -18.97 6.17
N ALA A 14 7.17 -17.65 6.04
CA ALA A 14 7.45 -16.73 7.13
C ALA A 14 6.58 -17.04 8.36
N THR A 15 7.22 -17.06 9.52
CA THR A 15 6.54 -17.18 10.80
C THR A 15 5.86 -15.87 11.18
N VAL A 16 4.88 -15.94 12.07
CA VAL A 16 4.23 -14.74 12.63
C VAL A 16 5.25 -13.81 13.30
N PHE A 17 6.28 -14.38 13.94
CA PHE A 17 7.35 -13.61 14.56
C PHE A 17 8.20 -12.84 13.54
N GLN A 18 8.49 -13.44 12.38
CA GLN A 18 9.20 -12.74 11.30
C GLN A 18 8.36 -11.59 10.74
N ILE A 19 7.05 -11.79 10.53
CA ILE A 19 6.13 -10.72 10.12
C ILE A 19 6.13 -9.58 11.13
N GLN A 20 6.01 -9.89 12.43
CA GLN A 20 6.09 -8.87 13.49
C GLN A 20 7.46 -8.18 13.53
N GLY A 21 8.54 -8.92 13.27
CA GLY A 21 9.89 -8.37 13.14
C GLY A 21 9.97 -7.33 12.02
N ILE A 22 9.44 -7.64 10.84
CA ILE A 22 9.38 -6.72 9.71
C ILE A 22 8.59 -5.45 10.08
N LEU A 23 7.42 -5.60 10.71
CA LEU A 23 6.61 -4.46 11.14
C LEU A 23 7.35 -3.58 12.16
N LYS A 24 8.06 -4.19 13.12
CA LYS A 24 8.88 -3.47 14.09
C LYS A 24 10.04 -2.73 13.43
N VAL A 25 10.71 -3.34 12.44
CA VAL A 25 11.77 -2.66 11.68
C VAL A 25 11.22 -1.43 10.99
N ILE A 26 10.10 -1.55 10.27
CA ILE A 26 9.44 -0.45 9.56
C ILE A 26 9.06 0.68 10.53
N LEU A 27 8.47 0.36 11.67
CA LEU A 27 8.11 1.38 12.67
C LEU A 27 9.34 1.99 13.34
N GLY A 28 10.39 1.20 13.58
CA GLY A 28 11.63 1.63 14.22
C GLY A 28 12.43 2.63 13.38
N ILE A 29 12.36 2.54 12.05
CA ILE A 29 12.95 3.52 11.13
C ILE A 29 12.05 4.75 10.90
N GLY A 30 10.94 4.88 11.64
CA GLY A 30 9.97 5.97 11.47
C GLY A 30 9.06 5.81 10.25
N GLY A 31 9.01 4.63 9.64
CA GLY A 31 8.09 4.29 8.56
C GLY A 31 6.65 4.16 9.05
N ARG A 32 5.71 4.27 8.12
CA ARG A 32 4.27 4.15 8.36
C ARG A 32 3.72 2.93 7.64
N ILE A 33 3.01 2.08 8.36
CA ILE A 33 2.30 0.95 7.76
C ILE A 33 0.96 1.47 7.25
N GLU A 34 0.74 1.38 5.94
CA GLU A 34 -0.52 1.81 5.31
C GLU A 34 -1.53 0.67 5.27
N MET A 35 -1.06 -0.55 4.99
CA MET A 35 -1.90 -1.73 4.90
C MET A 35 -1.10 -3.01 5.14
N VAL A 36 -1.75 -4.00 5.76
CA VAL A 36 -1.27 -5.38 5.82
C VAL A 36 -2.36 -6.27 5.22
N ALA A 37 -2.03 -6.94 4.12
CA ALA A 37 -2.93 -7.83 3.39
C ALA A 37 -2.27 -9.22 3.25
N GLY A 38 -2.53 -10.08 4.23
CA GLY A 38 -1.92 -11.41 4.30
C GLY A 38 -0.39 -11.33 4.39
N ARG A 39 0.30 -11.83 3.36
CA ARG A 39 1.78 -11.81 3.24
C ARG A 39 2.32 -10.60 2.47
N THR A 40 1.49 -9.58 2.26
CA THR A 40 1.91 -8.33 1.62
C THR A 40 1.70 -7.18 2.59
N ILE A 41 2.72 -6.36 2.74
CA ILE A 41 2.71 -5.16 3.58
C ILE A 41 2.92 -3.97 2.65
N ILE A 42 2.09 -2.95 2.78
CA ILE A 42 2.30 -1.65 2.15
C ILE A 42 2.72 -0.69 3.25
N ALA A 43 3.90 -0.10 3.08
CA ALA A 43 4.44 0.84 4.04
C ALA A 43 5.12 1.99 3.31
N SER A 44 4.96 3.19 3.85
CA SER A 44 5.72 4.35 3.41
C SER A 44 6.91 4.55 4.34
N LEU A 45 8.11 4.65 3.75
CA LEU A 45 9.35 4.82 4.49
C LEU A 45 10.34 5.66 3.68
N ASP A 46 11.37 6.15 4.36
CA ASP A 46 12.48 6.84 3.72
C ASP A 46 13.30 5.86 2.85
N SER A 47 13.57 6.24 1.61
CA SER A 47 14.30 5.40 0.66
C SER A 47 15.69 4.97 1.15
N SER A 48 16.31 5.74 2.06
CA SER A 48 17.61 5.39 2.66
C SER A 48 17.57 4.10 3.48
N TYR A 49 16.41 3.70 4.00
CA TYR A 49 16.22 2.45 4.75
C TYR A 49 15.68 1.30 3.89
N ALA A 50 15.50 1.49 2.58
CA ALA A 50 14.95 0.46 1.70
C ALA A 50 15.81 -0.82 1.71
N GLU A 51 17.14 -0.69 1.75
CA GLU A 51 18.02 -1.86 1.85
C GLU A 51 17.86 -2.64 3.16
N LEU A 52 17.64 -1.93 4.28
CA LEU A 52 17.44 -2.56 5.58
C LEU A 52 16.19 -3.44 5.56
N VAL A 53 15.10 -2.92 5.00
CA VAL A 53 13.84 -3.65 4.84
C VAL A 53 14.03 -4.86 3.93
N ARG A 54 14.76 -4.72 2.81
CA ARG A 54 15.06 -5.84 1.89
C ARG A 54 15.87 -6.96 2.54
N LYS A 55 16.79 -6.62 3.44
CA LYS A 55 17.66 -7.57 4.15
C LYS A 55 16.99 -8.16 5.40
N THR A 56 15.79 -7.69 5.77
CA THR A 56 15.08 -8.18 6.95
C THR A 56 14.60 -9.61 6.71
N GLU A 57 14.81 -10.47 7.70
CA GLU A 57 14.41 -11.88 7.64
C GLU A 57 12.90 -12.02 7.40
N GLY A 58 12.52 -12.92 6.48
CA GLY A 58 11.13 -13.12 6.08
C GLY A 58 10.65 -12.18 4.97
N VAL A 59 11.45 -11.23 4.50
CA VAL A 59 11.14 -10.43 3.30
C VAL A 59 11.57 -11.19 2.05
N ALA A 60 10.63 -11.44 1.15
CA ALA A 60 10.91 -12.00 -0.18
C ALA A 60 11.26 -10.90 -1.19
N LEU A 61 10.57 -9.76 -1.11
CA LEU A 61 10.77 -8.63 -2.02
C LEU A 61 10.32 -7.33 -1.34
N ALA A 62 11.06 -6.24 -1.55
CA ALA A 62 10.59 -4.90 -1.21
C ALA A 62 10.93 -3.92 -2.34
N GLY A 63 9.89 -3.31 -2.92
CA GLY A 63 10.02 -2.40 -4.06
C GLY A 63 9.14 -1.17 -3.90
N GLY A 64 9.65 -0.02 -4.32
CA GLY A 64 8.89 1.22 -4.38
C GLY A 64 7.74 1.08 -5.38
N ILE A 65 6.56 1.54 -5.00
CA ILE A 65 5.37 1.55 -5.84
C ILE A 65 4.87 2.98 -6.01
N SER A 66 4.44 3.31 -7.21
CA SER A 66 3.72 4.54 -7.49
C SER A 66 2.31 4.19 -7.89
N PHE A 67 1.34 4.56 -7.05
CA PHE A 67 -0.08 4.44 -7.42
C PHE A 67 -0.39 5.46 -8.51
N ARG A 68 -0.28 5.06 -9.78
CA ARG A 68 -0.85 5.82 -10.88
C ARG A 68 -2.38 5.77 -10.70
N GLY A 69 -2.96 6.88 -10.25
CA GLY A 69 -4.41 6.98 -10.04
C GLY A 69 -5.16 6.47 -11.28
N ARG A 70 -6.02 5.47 -11.11
CA ARG A 70 -6.86 5.00 -12.21
C ARG A 70 -7.88 6.09 -12.50
N LYS A 71 -8.02 6.50 -13.77
CA LYS A 71 -9.15 7.34 -14.18
C LYS A 71 -10.42 6.49 -14.08
N ILE A 72 -11.15 6.62 -12.97
CA ILE A 72 -12.46 5.99 -12.82
C ILE A 72 -13.47 6.91 -13.52
N PRO A 73 -14.17 6.46 -14.58
CA PRO A 73 -15.20 7.26 -15.22
C PRO A 73 -16.34 7.50 -14.22
N ARG A 74 -16.61 8.76 -13.91
CA ARG A 74 -17.71 9.16 -13.03
C ARG A 74 -19.02 9.09 -13.83
N ILE A 75 -19.84 8.09 -13.57
CA ILE A 75 -21.18 8.00 -14.16
C ILE A 75 -22.09 8.99 -13.41
N VAL A 76 -22.42 10.10 -14.07
CA VAL A 76 -23.41 11.06 -13.57
C VAL A 76 -24.75 10.71 -14.22
N LYS A 77 -25.72 10.25 -13.41
CA LYS A 77 -27.10 10.07 -13.90
C LYS A 77 -27.68 11.45 -14.21
N LYS A 78 -28.06 11.69 -15.47
CA LYS A 78 -28.91 12.84 -15.82
C LYS A 78 -30.31 12.54 -15.26
N ALA A 79 -30.85 13.47 -14.47
CA ALA A 79 -32.26 13.43 -14.10
C ALA A 79 -33.08 13.52 -15.39
N SER A 80 -33.96 12.55 -15.60
CA SER A 80 -34.94 12.57 -16.67
C SER A 80 -35.89 13.74 -16.44
N GLU A 81 -35.98 14.65 -17.41
CA GLU A 81 -36.97 15.73 -17.41
C GLU A 81 -38.37 15.13 -17.30
N GLU A 82 -39.07 15.46 -16.22
CA GLU A 82 -40.50 15.18 -16.09
C GLU A 82 -41.21 15.92 -17.22
N LYS A 83 -41.81 15.16 -18.14
CA LYS A 83 -42.76 15.72 -19.10
C LYS A 83 -43.91 16.34 -18.30
N GLN A 84 -43.95 17.66 -18.23
CA GLN A 84 -45.13 18.40 -17.82
C GLN A 84 -46.26 18.03 -18.78
N ALA A 85 -47.30 17.40 -18.25
CA ALA A 85 -48.56 17.24 -18.96
C ALA A 85 -49.26 18.61 -18.95
N GLU A 86 -49.34 19.23 -20.12
CA GLU A 86 -50.16 20.43 -20.34
C GLU A 86 -51.63 20.10 -20.03
N SER A 87 -52.30 21.00 -19.29
CA SER A 87 -53.76 21.04 -19.10
C SER A 87 -54.23 22.47 -19.27
#